data_AF-A0A3N6FTZ1-F1
#
_entry.id   AF-A0A3N6FTZ1-F1
#
_cell.length_a   1.000
_cell.length_b   1.000
_cell.length_c   1.000
_cell.angle_alpha   90.00
_cell.angle_beta   90.00
_cell.angle_gamma   90.00
#
_symmetry.space_group_name_H-M   'P 1'
#
loop_
_entity.id
_entity.type
_entity.pdbx_description
1 polymer ?
#
loop_
_entity_poly.entity_id
_entity_poly.type
_entity_poly.pdbx_seq_one_letter_code
_entity_poly.pdbx_strand_id
1 'polypeptide(L)' 'MFGKQSQSASTDLTTPKAVARSQKVYDRIVAGKCKNAVAELNATHAKRG' A
#
# COMPACT_ATOMS: atom_id res chain seq x y z
N MET A 1 3.53 -7.35 -33.09
CA MET A 1 4.03 -6.43 -32.04
C MET A 1 3.20 -6.69 -30.79
N PHE A 2 3.70 -7.50 -29.85
CA PHE A 2 2.97 -7.81 -28.62
C PHE A 2 2.97 -6.58 -27.72
N GLY A 3 1.77 -6.15 -27.32
CA GLY A 3 1.54 -4.94 -26.54
C GLY A 3 2.40 -4.94 -25.28
N LYS A 4 3.17 -3.87 -25.10
CA LYS A 4 3.73 -3.53 -23.79
C LYS A 4 2.54 -3.22 -22.89
N GLN A 5 2.01 -4.25 -22.22
CA GLN A 5 1.19 -4.03 -21.04
C GLN A 5 2.03 -3.17 -20.12
N SER A 6 1.60 -1.92 -19.89
CA SER A 6 2.20 -1.02 -18.93
C SER A 6 2.27 -1.78 -17.62
N GLN A 7 3.46 -2.31 -17.32
CA GLN A 7 3.75 -3.03 -16.10
C GLN A 7 3.62 -1.98 -15.01
N SER A 8 2.44 -1.94 -14.36
CA SER A 8 2.20 -1.17 -13.16
C SER A 8 3.29 -1.60 -12.21
N ALA A 9 4.35 -0.79 -12.08
CA ALA A 9 5.55 -1.23 -11.39
C ALA A 9 5.12 -1.66 -9.99
N SER A 10 5.21 -2.96 -9.72
CA SER A 10 4.67 -3.57 -8.52
C SER A 10 5.40 -2.94 -7.34
N THR A 11 4.64 -2.30 -6.45
CA THR A 11 5.21 -1.80 -5.20
C THR A 11 5.66 -3.04 -4.42
N ASP A 12 6.97 -3.23 -4.26
CA ASP A 12 7.51 -4.33 -3.46
C ASP A 12 7.15 -4.10 -1.98
N LEU A 13 6.18 -4.89 -1.52
CA LEU A 13 5.64 -4.83 -0.16
C LEU A 13 6.52 -5.56 0.86
N THR A 14 7.55 -6.28 0.43
CA THR A 14 8.42 -7.07 1.30
C THR A 14 9.61 -6.29 1.83
N THR A 15 9.88 -5.10 1.27
CA THR A 15 10.96 -4.25 1.77
C THR A 15 10.70 -3.84 3.22
N PRO A 16 11.73 -3.71 4.07
CA PRO A 16 11.56 -3.28 5.46
C PRO A 16 10.78 -1.97 5.60
N LYS A 17 10.95 -1.06 4.63
CA LYS A 17 10.24 0.22 4.55
C LYS A 17 8.75 0.05 4.25
N ALA A 18 8.37 -0.86 3.36
CA ALA A 18 6.98 -1.14 3.06
C ALA A 18 6.29 -1.86 4.23
N VAL A 19 6.99 -2.81 4.86
CA VAL A 19 6.50 -3.51 6.06
C VAL A 19 6.24 -2.52 7.20
N ALA A 20 7.19 -1.62 7.50
CA ALA A 20 7.01 -0.61 8.55
C ALA A 20 5.84 0.34 8.27
N ARG A 21 5.57 0.66 7.00
CA ARG A 21 4.42 1.46 6.59
C ARG A 21 3.10 0.71 6.78
N SER A 22 3.05 -0.56 6.38
CA SER A 22 1.89 -1.42 6.60
C SER A 22 1.59 -1.61 8.09
N GLN A 23 2.61 -1.78 8.92
CA GLN A 23 2.44 -1.93 10.37
C GLN A 23 1.76 -0.70 10.99
N LYS A 24 2.15 0.51 10.59
CA LYS A 24 1.49 1.75 11.06
C LYS A 24 0.02 1.86 10.67
N VAL A 25 -0.38 1.27 9.55
CA VAL A 25 -1.80 1.23 9.15
C VAL A 25 -2.52 0.18 9.97
N TYR A 26 -1.91 -1.00 10.14
CA TYR A 26 -2.45 -2.06 10.98
C TYR A 26 -2.68 -1.60 12.42
N ASP A 27 -1.71 -0.92 13.03
CA ASP A 27 -1.82 -0.39 14.41
C ASP A 27 -2.99 0.61 14.54
N ARG A 28 -3.23 1.43 13.50
CA ARG A 28 -4.37 2.37 13.46
C ARG A 28 -5.71 1.65 13.32
N ILE A 29 -5.75 0.56 12.55
CA ILE A 29 -6.92 -0.31 12.43
C ILE A 29 -7.25 -0.97 13.76
N VAL A 30 -6.27 -1.60 14.39
CA VAL A 30 -6.44 -2.30 15.67
C VAL A 30 -6.84 -1.33 16.80
N ALA A 31 -6.30 -0.10 16.80
CA ALA A 31 -6.67 0.92 17.78
C ALA A 31 -8.10 1.50 17.59
N GLY A 32 -8.87 1.02 16.60
CA GLY A 32 -10.20 1.57 16.29
C GLY A 32 -10.17 3.00 15.74
N LYS A 33 -8.99 3.50 15.36
CA LYS A 33 -8.77 4.86 14.83
C LYS A 33 -8.89 4.90 13.32
N CYS A 34 -8.95 3.73 12.67
CA CYS A 34 -9.13 3.63 11.24
C CYS A 34 -10.62 3.65 10.88
N LYS A 35 -11.04 4.68 10.14
CA LYS A 35 -12.41 4.78 9.61
C LYS A 35 -12.61 3.92 8.36
N ASN A 36 -11.55 3.67 7.61
CA ASN A 36 -11.57 2.85 6.40
C ASN A 36 -10.17 2.25 6.11
N ALA A 37 -10.00 0.97 6.46
CA ALA A 37 -8.74 0.24 6.31
C ALA A 37 -8.25 0.22 4.85
N VAL A 38 -9.15 0.06 3.90
CA VAL A 38 -8.84 0.00 2.46
C VAL A 38 -8.29 1.34 1.99
N ALA A 39 -8.91 2.46 2.41
CA ALA A 39 -8.44 3.79 2.06
C ALA A 39 -7.05 4.09 2.64
N GLU A 40 -6.77 3.70 3.89
CA GLU A 40 -5.45 3.94 4.50
C GLU A 40 -4.34 3.07 3.89
N LEU A 41 -4.63 1.82 3.55
CA LEU A 41 -3.68 0.94 2.85
C LEU A 41 -3.40 1.45 1.43
N ASN A 42 -4.45 1.87 0.71
CA ASN A 42 -4.30 2.48 -0.60
C ASN A 42 -3.51 3.79 -0.51
N ALA A 43 -3.77 4.68 0.45
CA ALA A 43 -2.95 5.90 0.61
C ALA A 43 -1.47 5.61 0.90
N THR A 44 -1.18 4.47 1.52
CA THR A 44 0.17 4.07 1.92
C THR A 44 0.98 3.44 0.79
N HIS A 45 0.31 2.71 -0.10
CA HIS A 45 0.94 1.92 -1.17
C HIS A 45 0.56 2.33 -2.59
N ALA A 46 -0.48 3.16 -2.76
CA ALA A 46 -0.82 3.73 -4.05
C ALA A 46 0.31 4.68 -4.47
N LYS A 47 0.90 4.37 -5.62
CA LYS A 47 1.69 5.33 -6.35
C LYS A 47 0.79 6.51 -6.66
N ARG A 48 1.16 7.69 -6.15
CA ARG A 48 0.69 8.95 -6.74
C ARG A 48 1.06 8.86 -8.22
N GLY A 49 0.05 8.70 -9.08
CA GLY A 49 0.16 9.05 -10.49
C GLY A 49 0.36 10.55 -10.60
#